data_AF-A0A9Q3PS16-F1
#
_entry.id   AF-A0A9Q3PS16-F1
#
_cell.length_a   1.000
_cell.length_b   1.000
_cell.length_c   1.000
_cell.angle_alpha   90.00
_cell.angle_beta   90.00
_cell.angle_gamma   90.00
#
_symmetry.space_group_name_H-M   'P 1'
#
loop_
_entity.id
_entity.type
_entity.pdbx_description
1 polymer ?
#
loop_
_entity_poly.entity_id
_entity_poly.type
_entity_poly.pdbx_seq_one_letter_code
_entity_poly.pdbx_strand_id
1 'polypeptide(L)'
;MNHLKNWLQKFKLIKPFRTHQKNKQHNPANQLAVALSRLGSNGNGAALGKIGMLFGTSHGAIVFYTQRVIQILMKLKRKVIVWPAIEQQRDMSQVMQAEGFPGCSGFINGSLIPLSQCPPNNGEAYFDFKRR
;
A
#
# COMPACT_ATOMS: atom_id res chain seq x y z
N MET A 1 18.15 5.34 1.01
CA MET A 1 17.57 6.22 2.06
C MET A 1 16.76 7.42 1.54
N ASN A 2 17.05 7.98 0.35
CA ASN A 2 16.36 9.19 -0.16
C ASN A 2 14.94 8.95 -0.71
N HIS A 3 14.64 7.76 -1.25
CA HIS A 3 13.30 7.43 -1.76
C HIS A 3 12.23 7.38 -0.65
N LEU A 4 12.57 6.92 0.56
CA LEU A 4 11.66 6.87 1.71
C LEU A 4 11.30 8.27 2.23
N LYS A 5 12.28 9.19 2.27
CA LYS A 5 12.03 10.60 2.61
C LYS A 5 11.07 11.25 1.60
N ASN A 6 11.24 10.95 0.32
CA ASN A 6 10.38 11.45 -0.76
C ASN A 6 8.93 10.92 -0.66
N TRP A 7 8.77 9.66 -0.22
CA TRP A 7 7.45 9.06 0.06
C TRP A 7 6.74 9.73 1.24
N LEU A 8 7.44 9.99 2.34
CA LEU A 8 6.88 10.73 3.47
C LEU A 8 6.49 12.17 3.08
N GLN A 9 7.26 12.81 2.20
CA GLN A 9 6.93 14.11 1.63
C GLN A 9 5.63 14.06 0.80
N LYS A 10 5.48 13.05 -0.07
CA LYS A 10 4.25 12.81 -0.84
C LYS A 10 3.04 12.53 0.06
N PHE A 11 3.26 11.83 1.18
CA PHE A 11 2.23 11.58 2.19
C PHE A 11 1.80 12.86 2.92
N LYS A 12 2.75 13.78 3.19
CA LYS A 12 2.48 15.12 3.75
C LYS A 12 1.74 16.03 2.77
N LEU A 13 1.98 15.88 1.47
CA LEU A 13 1.35 16.68 0.39
C LEU A 13 -0.12 16.32 0.14
N ILE A 14 -0.57 15.15 0.59
CA ILE A 14 -1.97 14.77 0.51
C ILE A 14 -2.63 15.46 1.69
N LYS A 15 -3.31 16.58 1.41
CA LYS A 15 -3.97 17.45 2.40
C LYS A 15 -4.46 16.60 3.58
N PRO A 16 -4.00 16.86 4.82
CA PRO A 16 -4.61 16.23 5.96
C PRO A 16 -6.10 16.54 5.88
N PHE A 17 -6.93 15.49 5.84
CA PHE A 17 -8.36 15.67 6.06
C PHE A 17 -8.44 16.35 7.43
N ARG A 18 -8.78 17.65 7.43
CA ARG A 18 -9.01 18.40 8.65
C ARG A 18 -10.24 17.77 9.26
N THR A 19 -10.06 17.05 10.36
CA THR A 19 -11.17 16.77 11.26
C THR A 19 -11.75 18.12 11.66
N HIS A 20 -13.08 18.27 11.63
CA HIS A 20 -13.77 19.49 12.05
C HIS A 20 -13.47 19.92 13.49
N GLN A 21 -12.78 19.05 14.26
CA GLN A 21 -12.42 19.28 15.64
C GLN A 21 -11.02 19.91 15.78
N LYS A 22 -10.94 20.91 16.66
CA LYS A 22 -9.76 21.70 17.04
C LYS A 22 -8.60 20.90 17.68
N ASN A 23 -8.66 19.57 17.68
CA ASN A 23 -7.68 18.72 18.35
C ASN A 23 -6.44 18.45 17.49
N LYS A 24 -5.27 18.48 18.12
CA LYS A 24 -3.96 18.25 17.52
C LYS A 24 -3.94 16.86 16.87
N GLN A 25 -3.91 16.82 15.53
CA GLN A 25 -3.92 15.56 14.78
C GLN A 25 -2.63 14.77 15.09
N HIS A 26 -2.75 13.47 15.42
CA HIS A 26 -1.58 12.61 15.64
C HIS A 26 -0.65 12.63 14.42
N ASN A 27 0.66 12.52 14.66
CA ASN A 27 1.68 12.54 13.61
C ASN A 27 1.31 11.60 12.44
N PRO A 28 1.24 12.08 11.18
CA PRO A 28 0.90 11.26 10.02
C PRO A 28 1.76 9.99 9.87
N ALA A 29 3.02 10.04 10.32
CA ALA A 29 3.90 8.88 10.33
C ALA A 29 3.38 7.78 11.27
N ASN A 30 2.82 8.15 12.43
CA ASN A 30 2.24 7.20 13.38
C ASN A 30 0.95 6.59 12.83
N GLN A 31 0.10 7.40 12.19
CA GLN A 31 -1.11 6.89 11.54
C GLN A 31 -0.76 5.88 10.44
N LEU A 32 0.27 6.18 9.65
CA LEU A 32 0.78 5.27 8.63
C LEU A 32 1.35 3.98 9.25
N ALA A 33 2.16 4.09 10.30
CA ALA A 33 2.73 2.92 10.99
C ALA A 33 1.64 1.99 11.54
N VAL A 34 0.62 2.55 12.21
CA VAL A 34 -0.53 1.78 12.72
C VAL A 34 -1.27 1.09 11.59
N ALA A 35 -1.57 1.81 10.50
CA ALA A 35 -2.28 1.26 9.37
C ALA A 35 -1.49 0.15 8.67
N LEU A 36 -0.20 0.35 8.41
CA LEU A 36 0.66 -0.65 7.79
C LEU A 36 0.84 -1.88 8.69
N SER A 37 1.01 -1.69 10.00
CA SER A 37 1.10 -2.80 10.94
C SER A 37 -0.18 -3.61 10.95
N ARG A 38 -1.35 -2.97 10.87
CA ARG A 38 -2.63 -3.67 10.77
C ARG A 38 -2.79 -4.41 9.45
N LEU A 39 -2.46 -3.76 8.32
CA LEU A 39 -2.56 -4.35 6.97
C LEU A 39 -1.56 -5.48 6.72
N GLY A 40 -0.40 -5.45 7.39
CA GLY A 40 0.61 -6.50 7.32
C GLY A 40 0.39 -7.64 8.32
N SER A 41 -0.62 -7.56 9.17
CA SER A 41 -0.96 -8.59 10.15
C SER A 41 -2.19 -9.38 9.69
N ASN A 42 -2.21 -10.68 9.99
CA ASN A 42 -3.34 -11.57 9.68
C ASN A 42 -3.86 -12.27 10.95
N GLY A 43 -5.13 -12.72 10.90
CA GLY A 43 -5.78 -13.43 12.01
C GLY A 43 -5.72 -12.63 13.32
N ASN A 44 -5.37 -13.31 14.42
CA ASN A 44 -5.23 -12.70 15.75
C ASN A 44 -4.15 -11.60 15.80
N GLY A 45 -3.22 -11.58 14.84
CA GLY A 45 -2.23 -10.51 14.68
C GLY A 45 -2.86 -9.16 14.33
N ALA A 46 -3.95 -9.16 13.56
CA ALA A 46 -4.66 -7.97 13.11
C ALA A 46 -5.69 -7.45 14.13
N ALA A 47 -5.83 -8.13 15.27
CA ALA A 47 -6.78 -7.76 16.32
C ALA A 47 -6.50 -6.34 16.83
N LEU A 48 -7.57 -5.53 16.94
CA LEU A 48 -7.47 -4.14 17.37
C LEU A 48 -6.83 -3.99 18.74
N GLY A 49 -7.07 -4.93 19.66
CA GLY A 49 -6.44 -4.95 20.98
C GLY A 49 -4.93 -5.09 20.92
N LYS A 50 -4.42 -5.99 20.06
CA LYS A 50 -2.98 -6.22 19.90
C LYS A 50 -2.29 -5.00 19.27
N ILE A 51 -2.88 -4.44 18.22
CA ILE A 51 -2.38 -3.22 17.59
C ILE A 51 -2.46 -2.02 18.55
N GLY A 52 -3.52 -1.93 19.34
CA GLY A 52 -3.71 -0.89 20.35
C GLY A 52 -2.66 -0.96 21.46
N MET A 53 -2.33 -2.17 21.92
CA MET A 53 -1.26 -2.39 22.88
C MET A 53 0.11 -2.02 22.30
N LEU A 54 0.39 -2.40 21.04
CA LEU A 54 1.66 -2.11 20.37
C LEU A 54 1.91 -0.61 20.18
N PHE A 55 0.87 0.17 19.84
CA PHE A 55 0.99 1.59 19.51
C PHE A 55 0.39 2.54 20.55
N GLY A 56 -0.07 2.05 21.70
CA GLY A 56 -0.73 2.85 22.74
C GLY A 56 -1.94 3.63 22.20
N THR A 57 -2.72 3.03 21.29
CA THR A 57 -3.77 3.72 20.51
C THR A 57 -5.13 3.08 20.74
N SER A 58 -6.18 3.90 20.79
CA SER A 58 -7.56 3.40 20.95
C SER A 58 -8.06 2.66 19.70
N HIS A 59 -9.03 1.76 19.90
CA HIS A 59 -9.59 0.93 18.81
C HIS A 59 -10.20 1.79 17.69
N GLY A 60 -10.96 2.82 18.06
CA GLY A 60 -11.56 3.76 17.10
C GLY A 60 -10.50 4.53 16.29
N ALA A 61 -9.40 4.94 16.93
CA ALA A 61 -8.31 5.61 16.24
C ALA A 61 -7.58 4.67 15.26
N ILE A 62 -7.38 3.40 15.60
CA ILE A 62 -6.79 2.41 14.68
C ILE A 62 -7.63 2.25 13.42
N VAL A 63 -8.95 2.07 13.57
CA VAL A 63 -9.87 1.94 12.44
C VAL A 63 -9.83 3.20 11.56
N PHE A 64 -9.90 4.36 12.19
CA PHE A 64 -9.84 5.66 11.51
C PHE A 64 -8.52 5.86 10.74
N TYR A 65 -7.37 5.57 11.36
CA TYR A 65 -6.06 5.67 10.71
C TYR A 65 -5.94 4.72 9.52
N THR A 66 -6.42 3.48 9.68
CA THR A 66 -6.40 2.48 8.60
C THR A 66 -7.22 2.95 7.40
N GLN A 67 -8.47 3.37 7.63
CA GLN A 67 -9.35 3.84 6.56
C GLN A 67 -8.77 5.06 5.84
N ARG A 68 -8.22 6.00 6.60
CA ARG A 68 -7.58 7.19 6.05
C ARG A 68 -6.38 6.85 5.17
N VAL A 69 -5.51 5.95 5.62
CA VAL A 69 -4.33 5.53 4.85
C VAL A 69 -4.76 4.84 3.55
N ILE A 70 -5.77 3.98 3.58
CA ILE A 70 -6.30 3.35 2.36
C ILE A 70 -6.82 4.40 1.38
N GLN A 71 -7.61 5.37 1.83
CA GLN A 71 -8.12 6.44 0.97
C GLN A 71 -6.99 7.27 0.34
N ILE A 72 -5.93 7.53 1.10
CA ILE A 72 -4.74 8.23 0.64
C ILE A 72 -4.03 7.43 -0.46
N LEU A 73 -3.81 6.13 -0.23
CA LEU A 73 -3.19 5.24 -1.21
C LEU A 73 -4.02 5.16 -2.50
N MET A 74 -5.34 5.09 -2.39
CA MET A 74 -6.24 5.11 -3.55
C MET A 74 -6.13 6.41 -4.36
N LYS A 75 -5.97 7.57 -3.69
CA LYS A 75 -5.73 8.85 -4.38
C LYS A 75 -4.37 8.91 -5.05
N LEU A 76 -3.35 8.26 -4.48
CA LEU A 76 -2.00 8.19 -5.05
C LEU A 76 -1.88 7.17 -6.17
N LYS A 77 -2.76 6.16 -6.24
CA LYS A 77 -2.70 5.05 -7.20
C LYS A 77 -2.37 5.54 -8.61
N ARG A 78 -3.11 6.54 -9.11
CA ARG A 78 -2.94 7.09 -10.48
C ARG A 78 -1.61 7.79 -10.74
N LYS A 79 -0.89 8.21 -9.69
CA LYS A 79 0.42 8.88 -9.80
C LYS A 79 1.60 7.93 -9.66
N VAL A 80 1.36 6.75 -9.09
CA VAL A 80 2.43 5.79 -8.71
C VAL A 80 2.36 4.53 -9.56
N ILE A 81 1.14 4.06 -9.85
CA ILE A 81 0.88 2.92 -10.73
C ILE A 81 0.56 3.51 -12.10
N VAL A 82 1.61 3.79 -12.88
CA VAL A 82 1.52 4.36 -14.21
C VAL A 82 2.23 3.41 -15.16
N TRP A 83 1.57 3.11 -16.27
CA TRP A 83 2.21 2.36 -17.35
C TRP A 83 3.21 3.29 -18.06
N PRO A 84 4.43 2.84 -18.40
CA PRO A 84 5.41 3.69 -19.06
C PRO A 84 4.85 4.25 -20.38
N ALA A 85 5.36 5.39 -20.85
CA ALA A 85 4.96 5.92 -22.15
C ALA A 85 5.33 4.94 -23.29
N ILE A 86 4.65 5.03 -24.43
CA ILE A 86 4.87 4.12 -25.58
C ILE A 86 6.35 4.11 -26.01
N GLU A 87 7.00 5.28 -26.01
CA GLU A 87 8.43 5.41 -26.31
C GLU A 87 9.28 4.62 -25.31
N GLN A 88 9.05 4.81 -24.01
CA GLN A 88 9.75 4.08 -22.96
C GLN A 88 9.51 2.57 -23.05
N GLN A 89 8.29 2.14 -23.39
CA GLN A 89 7.98 0.73 -23.60
C GLN A 89 8.76 0.15 -24.78
N ARG A 90 8.92 0.91 -25.87
CA ARG A 90 9.74 0.48 -27.02
C ARG A 90 11.20 0.33 -26.63
N ASP A 91 11.76 1.31 -25.92
CA ASP A 91 13.15 1.25 -25.45
C ASP A 91 13.36 0.03 -24.53
N MET A 92 12.44 -0.18 -23.57
CA MET A 92 12.46 -1.35 -22.69
C MET A 92 12.34 -2.65 -23.48
N SER A 93 11.48 -2.70 -24.50
CA SER A 93 11.32 -3.88 -25.36
C SER A 93 12.54 -4.18 -26.22
N GLN A 94 13.28 -3.16 -26.66
CA GLN A 94 14.53 -3.38 -27.40
C GLN A 94 15.60 -3.97 -26.51
N VAL A 95 15.74 -3.47 -25.28
CA VAL A 95 16.65 -4.04 -24.28
C VAL A 95 16.28 -5.49 -23.98
N MET A 96 14.99 -5.77 -23.75
CA MET A 96 14.53 -7.13 -23.47
C MET A 96 14.65 -8.08 -24.66
N GLN A 97 14.56 -7.57 -25.89
CA GLN A 97 14.79 -8.37 -27.08
C GLN A 97 16.23 -8.88 -27.16
N ALA A 98 17.21 -8.08 -26.75
CA ALA A 98 18.61 -8.50 -26.66
C ALA A 98 18.81 -9.64 -25.62
N GLU A 99 17.98 -9.67 -24.58
CA GLU A 99 17.93 -10.71 -23.56
C GLU A 99 17.05 -11.92 -23.95
N GLY A 100 16.50 -11.95 -25.17
CA GLY A 100 15.69 -13.06 -25.69
C GLY A 100 14.18 -12.97 -25.46
N PHE A 101 13.67 -11.81 -25.01
CA PHE A 101 12.24 -11.57 -24.74
C PHE A 101 11.66 -10.50 -25.69
N PRO A 102 11.41 -10.82 -26.98
CA PRO A 102 10.89 -9.86 -27.95
C PRO A 102 9.50 -9.36 -27.55
N GLY A 103 9.29 -8.04 -27.62
CA GLY A 103 8.04 -7.39 -27.24
C GLY A 103 7.83 -7.18 -25.73
N CYS A 104 8.74 -7.69 -24.88
CA CYS A 104 8.61 -7.55 -23.43
C CYS A 104 8.98 -6.14 -22.96
N SER A 105 8.01 -5.37 -22.46
CA SER A 105 8.27 -4.01 -21.95
C SER A 105 8.69 -3.97 -20.47
N GLY A 106 9.03 -5.11 -19.86
CA GLY A 106 9.48 -5.19 -18.46
C GLY A 106 8.92 -6.40 -17.70
N PHE A 107 9.51 -6.67 -16.53
CA PHE A 107 9.04 -7.70 -15.61
C PHE A 107 8.43 -7.05 -14.36
N ILE A 108 7.28 -7.56 -13.94
CA ILE A 108 6.70 -7.25 -12.63
C ILE A 108 6.90 -8.49 -11.78
N ASN A 109 7.78 -8.40 -10.77
CA ASN A 109 7.82 -9.45 -9.77
C ASN A 109 6.54 -9.40 -8.93
N GLY A 110 5.83 -10.51 -8.83
CA GLY A 110 4.66 -10.62 -7.98
C GLY A 110 5.07 -10.58 -6.52
N SER A 111 4.51 -9.65 -5.74
CA SER A 111 4.51 -9.75 -4.27
C SER A 111 3.20 -10.38 -3.86
N LEU A 112 3.23 -11.65 -3.43
CA LEU A 112 2.06 -12.35 -2.93
C LEU A 112 1.70 -11.78 -1.55
N ILE A 113 0.53 -11.15 -1.45
CA ILE A 113 -0.06 -10.76 -0.18
C ILE A 113 -1.03 -11.88 0.23
N PRO A 114 -0.69 -12.72 1.21
CA PRO A 114 -1.56 -13.82 1.61
C PRO A 114 -2.84 -13.27 2.23
N LEU A 115 -3.95 -13.49 1.55
CA LEU A 115 -5.27 -13.13 2.04
C LEU A 115 -5.77 -14.23 2.98
N SER A 116 -6.37 -13.86 4.11
CA SER A 116 -6.93 -14.84 5.05
C SER A 116 -8.22 -15.50 4.52
N GLN A 117 -8.87 -14.85 3.56
CA GLN A 117 -10.13 -15.30 2.95
C GLN A 117 -10.06 -15.05 1.45
N CYS A 118 -10.69 -15.95 0.68
CA CYS A 118 -10.83 -15.78 -0.76
C CYS A 118 -11.74 -14.58 -1.06
N PRO A 119 -11.31 -13.61 -1.87
CA PRO A 119 -12.17 -12.53 -2.30
C PRO A 119 -13.39 -13.05 -3.06
N PRO A 120 -14.59 -12.50 -2.83
CA PRO A 120 -15.78 -12.90 -3.57
C PRO A 120 -15.70 -12.54 -5.06
N ASN A 121 -14.98 -11.46 -5.39
CA ASN A 121 -14.77 -11.03 -6.77
C ASN A 121 -13.39 -11.50 -7.26
N ASN A 122 -13.38 -12.33 -8.31
CA ASN A 122 -12.18 -12.80 -8.99
C ASN A 122 -11.17 -13.48 -8.04
N GLY A 123 -11.67 -14.30 -7.11
CA GLY A 123 -10.88 -14.97 -6.08
C GLY A 123 -9.70 -15.76 -6.63
N GLU A 124 -9.85 -16.41 -7.79
CA GLU A 124 -8.79 -17.18 -8.46
C GLU A 124 -7.56 -16.33 -8.83
N ALA A 125 -7.75 -15.04 -9.11
CA ALA A 125 -6.65 -14.14 -9.47
C ALA A 125 -5.93 -13.53 -8.25
N TYR A 126 -6.56 -13.55 -7.08
CA TYR A 126 -6.10 -12.81 -5.90
C TYR A 126 -5.84 -13.69 -4.68
N PHE A 127 -6.46 -14.87 -4.61
CA PHE A 127 -6.33 -15.80 -3.51
C PHE A 127 -5.24 -16.82 -3.80
N ASP A 128 -4.17 -16.75 -3.02
CA ASP A 128 -3.10 -17.73 -3.09
C ASP A 128 -3.44 -18.95 -2.22
N PHE A 129 -3.36 -20.13 -2.82
CA PHE A 129 -3.53 -21.41 -2.13
C PHE A 129 -2.24 -21.92 -1.48
N LYS A 130 -1.10 -21.27 -1.74
CA LYS A 130 0.16 -21.61 -1.07
C LYS A 130 0.03 -21.25 0.42
N ARG A 131 -0.16 -22.30 1.22
CA ARG A 131 -0.11 -22.21 2.67
C ARG A 131 1.29 -21.74 3.10
N ARG A 132 1.33 -20.84 4.07
CA ARG A 132 2.52 -20.61 4.89
C ARG A 132 2.64 -21.72 5.93
#